data_AF-A0A944XY76-F1
#
_entry.id   AF-A0A944XY76-F1
#
_cell.length_a   1.000
_cell.length_b   1.000
_cell.length_c   1.000
_cell.angle_alpha   90.00
_cell.angle_beta   90.00
_cell.angle_gamma   90.00
#
_symmetry.space_group_name_H-M   'P 1'
#
loop_
_entity.id
_entity.type
_entity.pdbx_description
1 polymer ?
#
loop_
_entity_poly.entity_id
_entity_poly.type
_entity_poly.pdbx_seq_one_letter_code
_entity_poly.pdbx_strand_id
1 'polypeptide(L)'
;MPQQTEVLQNHPEAGPAIGKVETAVGPVFVTRADGSRAQIQIGDPVFQGDQLETGIGGRVGLIFLDQSIFAMAENGEMVLDEAIYDAEAETGSMQISVLHGVFTVVSGLIAKVDPDAMVVKTPVA
;
A
#
# COMPACT_ATOMS: atom_id res chain seq x y z
N MET A 1 -14.46 7.41 -38.38
CA MET A 1 -13.90 8.56 -37.66
C MET A 1 -13.46 8.07 -36.28
N PRO A 2 -12.32 8.54 -35.75
CA PRO A 2 -11.48 7.82 -34.80
C PRO A 2 -11.90 7.96 -33.32
N GLN A 3 -11.61 6.89 -32.57
CA GLN A 3 -11.09 6.76 -31.19
C GLN A 3 -11.61 7.67 -30.08
N GLN A 4 -12.23 7.06 -29.06
CA GLN A 4 -12.10 7.53 -27.68
C GLN A 4 -11.60 6.38 -26.80
N THR A 5 -10.31 6.48 -26.51
CA THR A 5 -9.46 5.70 -25.62
C THR A 5 -10.06 5.58 -24.22
N GLU A 6 -9.96 4.39 -23.63
CA GLU A 6 -10.10 4.16 -22.18
C GLU A 6 -9.23 5.14 -21.40
N VAL A 7 -9.87 6.07 -20.71
CA VAL A 7 -9.19 6.93 -19.74
C VAL A 7 -8.96 6.09 -18.48
N LEU A 8 -7.83 5.37 -18.43
CA LEU A 8 -7.19 5.09 -17.15
C LEU A 8 -6.91 6.46 -16.54
N GLN A 9 -7.67 6.82 -15.50
CA GLN A 9 -7.48 8.05 -14.74
C GLN A 9 -6.13 7.99 -14.01
N ASN A 10 -5.07 8.26 -14.76
CA ASN A 10 -3.79 8.70 -14.23
C ASN A 10 -4.06 10.05 -13.58
N HIS A 11 -4.20 10.06 -12.25
CA HIS A 11 -4.09 11.28 -11.46
C HIS A 11 -2.63 11.76 -11.57
N PRO A 12 -2.31 12.85 -12.28
CA PRO A 12 -0.93 13.22 -12.59
C PRO A 12 -0.16 13.88 -11.44
N GLU A 13 -0.73 13.92 -10.23
CA GLU A 13 -0.20 14.72 -9.11
C GLU A 13 0.29 13.87 -7.93
N ALA A 14 -0.02 12.58 -7.93
CA ALA A 14 0.61 11.57 -7.08
C ALA A 14 1.40 10.62 -7.99
N GLY A 15 2.52 10.06 -7.51
CA GLY A 15 3.28 9.06 -8.27
C GLY A 15 2.42 7.85 -8.68
N PRO A 16 2.98 6.87 -9.41
CA PRO A 16 2.24 5.65 -9.73
C PRO A 16 1.70 5.02 -8.43
N ALA A 17 0.42 4.62 -8.45
CA ALA A 17 -0.17 3.91 -7.32
C ALA A 17 0.61 2.60 -7.12
N ILE A 18 1.11 2.39 -5.91
CA ILE A 18 1.92 1.22 -5.56
C ILE A 18 1.04 0.03 -5.16
N GLY A 19 -0.24 0.29 -4.92
CA GLY A 19 -1.24 -0.71 -4.58
C GLY A 19 -2.62 -0.08 -4.47
N LYS A 20 -3.55 -0.88 -3.96
CA LYS A 20 -4.93 -0.45 -3.68
C LYS A 20 -5.43 -1.07 -2.39
N VAL A 21 -6.42 -0.44 -1.80
CA VAL A 21 -7.15 -0.97 -0.64
C VAL A 21 -8.06 -2.10 -1.12
N GLU A 22 -7.81 -3.32 -0.64
CA GLU A 22 -8.66 -4.48 -0.88
C GLU A 22 -9.77 -4.59 0.17
N THR A 23 -9.47 -4.25 1.43
CA THR A 23 -10.46 -4.21 2.51
C THR A 23 -10.25 -2.98 3.38
N ALA A 24 -11.34 -2.34 3.79
CA ALA A 24 -11.33 -1.25 4.77
C ALA A 24 -12.60 -1.34 5.60
N VAL A 25 -12.44 -1.50 6.91
CA VAL A 25 -13.54 -1.65 7.87
C VAL A 25 -13.29 -0.68 9.02
N GLY A 26 -14.30 0.09 9.39
CA GLY A 26 -14.19 1.05 10.49
C GLY A 26 -13.35 2.28 10.14
N PRO A 27 -12.80 2.98 11.15
CA PRO A 27 -12.02 4.20 10.94
C PRO A 27 -10.61 3.88 10.43
N VAL A 28 -10.37 4.12 9.14
CA VAL A 28 -9.05 3.95 8.50
C VAL A 28 -8.69 5.23 7.77
N PHE A 29 -7.55 5.81 8.12
CA PHE A 29 -7.09 7.06 7.55
C PHE A 29 -5.75 6.86 6.85
N VAL A 30 -5.54 7.63 5.80
CA VAL A 30 -4.24 7.78 5.14
C VAL A 30 -3.80 9.23 5.27
N THR A 31 -2.55 9.45 5.64
CA THR A 31 -1.84 10.71 5.50
C THR A 31 -0.94 10.57 4.29
N ARG A 32 -1.22 11.33 3.24
CA ARG A 32 -0.43 11.32 2.00
C ARG A 32 0.86 12.13 2.18
N ALA A 33 1.82 11.96 1.28
CA ALA A 33 3.10 12.67 1.31
C ALA A 33 2.99 14.21 1.22
N ASP A 34 1.87 14.74 0.72
CA ASP A 34 1.56 16.18 0.70
C ASP A 34 1.09 16.72 2.07
N GLY A 35 0.92 15.83 3.07
CA GLY A 35 0.40 16.14 4.40
C GLY A 35 -1.14 16.09 4.50
N SER A 36 -1.85 15.81 3.41
CA SER A 36 -3.30 15.67 3.40
C SER A 36 -3.70 14.36 4.07
N ARG A 37 -4.60 14.45 5.05
CA ARG A 37 -5.22 13.30 5.70
C ARG A 37 -6.61 13.05 5.13
N ALA A 38 -6.85 11.84 4.64
CA ALA A 38 -8.14 11.41 4.11
C ALA A 38 -8.53 10.06 4.71
N GLN A 39 -9.84 9.79 4.79
CA GLN A 39 -10.31 8.44 5.09
C GLN A 39 -10.24 7.60 3.82
N ILE A 40 -9.72 6.37 3.91
CA ILE A 40 -9.65 5.45 2.77
C ILE A 40 -10.77 4.42 2.81
N GLN A 41 -11.17 3.98 1.62
CA GLN A 41 -12.19 2.98 1.41
C GLN A 41 -11.66 1.89 0.47
N ILE A 42 -12.44 0.82 0.35
CA ILE A 42 -12.11 -0.28 -0.55
C ILE A 42 -12.04 0.25 -2.00
N GLY A 43 -10.96 -0.07 -2.69
CA GLY A 43 -10.67 0.36 -4.05
C GLY A 43 -9.81 1.63 -4.13
N ASP A 44 -9.59 2.35 -3.03
CA ASP A 44 -8.73 3.53 -3.05
C ASP A 44 -7.27 3.16 -3.39
N PRO A 45 -6.60 3.94 -4.24
CA PRO A 45 -5.19 3.74 -4.50
C PRO A 45 -4.35 4.19 -3.30
N VAL A 46 -3.25 3.47 -3.07
CA VAL A 46 -2.19 3.87 -2.14
C VAL A 46 -0.93 4.23 -2.92
N PHE A 47 -0.18 5.20 -2.41
CA PHE A 47 1.01 5.75 -3.03
C PHE A 47 2.22 5.61 -2.11
N GLN A 48 3.40 5.74 -2.70
CA GLN A 48 4.62 5.82 -1.92
C GLN A 48 4.63 7.07 -1.02
N GLY A 49 5.08 6.90 0.22
CA GLY A 49 5.07 7.91 1.27
C GLY A 49 3.75 7.99 2.05
N ASP A 50 2.76 7.19 1.71
CA ASP A 50 1.49 7.16 2.44
C ASP A 50 1.66 6.52 3.82
N GLN A 51 1.11 7.18 4.83
CA GLN A 51 1.02 6.67 6.19
C GLN A 51 -0.43 6.26 6.46
N LEU A 52 -0.66 4.99 6.78
CA LEU A 52 -1.97 4.46 7.11
C LEU A 52 -2.10 4.29 8.62
N GLU A 53 -3.26 4.69 9.15
CA GLU A 53 -3.63 4.58 10.56
C GLU A 53 -5.02 3.94 10.67
N THR A 54 -5.14 2.90 11.50
CA THR A 54 -6.42 2.28 11.85
C THR A 54 -6.82 2.65 13.28
N GLY A 55 -8.05 3.16 13.45
CA GLY A 55 -8.61 3.42 14.76
C GLY A 55 -9.17 2.17 15.44
N ILE A 56 -9.89 2.36 16.55
CA ILE A 56 -10.53 1.28 17.32
C ILE A 56 -11.58 0.56 16.46
N GLY A 57 -11.49 -0.78 16.38
CA GLY A 57 -12.29 -1.62 15.50
C GLY A 57 -12.00 -1.44 13.99
N GLY A 58 -10.99 -0.63 13.65
CA GLY A 58 -10.53 -0.37 12.29
C GLY A 58 -9.73 -1.54 11.73
N ARG A 59 -9.86 -1.84 10.44
CA ARG A 59 -9.08 -2.89 9.76
C ARG A 59 -8.83 -2.46 8.34
N VAL A 60 -7.65 -2.70 7.82
CA VAL A 60 -7.32 -2.42 6.44
C VAL A 60 -6.56 -3.59 5.83
N GLY A 61 -6.86 -3.92 4.59
CA GLY A 61 -6.11 -4.84 3.76
C GLY A 61 -5.74 -4.14 2.47
N LEU A 62 -4.46 -4.12 2.15
CA LEU A 62 -3.90 -3.58 0.93
C LEU A 62 -3.47 -4.74 0.03
N ILE A 63 -3.65 -4.57 -1.26
CA ILE A 63 -3.06 -5.42 -2.28
C ILE A 63 -2.14 -4.57 -3.16
N PHE A 64 -0.89 -4.98 -3.28
CA PHE A 64 0.13 -4.30 -4.06
C PHE A 64 0.18 -4.83 -5.49
N LEU A 65 0.91 -4.12 -6.36
CA LEU A 65 1.05 -4.48 -7.78
C LEU A 65 1.71 -5.85 -8.00
N ASP A 66 2.57 -6.28 -7.09
CA ASP A 66 3.26 -7.57 -7.12
C ASP A 66 2.41 -8.74 -6.57
N GLN A 67 1.13 -8.49 -6.28
CA GLN A 67 0.20 -9.40 -5.59
C GLN A 67 0.55 -9.66 -4.11
N SER A 68 1.42 -8.86 -3.50
CA SER A 68 1.58 -8.87 -2.04
C SER A 68 0.30 -8.36 -1.38
N ILE A 69 -0.10 -9.01 -0.29
CA ILE A 69 -1.25 -8.58 0.52
C ILE A 69 -0.74 -8.18 1.90
N PHE A 70 -1.11 -6.98 2.35
CA PHE A 70 -0.78 -6.50 3.68
C PHE A 70 -2.05 -6.14 4.42
N ALA A 71 -2.32 -6.83 5.52
CA ALA A 71 -3.48 -6.60 6.36
C ALA A 71 -3.04 -6.05 7.72
N MET A 72 -3.74 -5.03 8.20
CA MET A 72 -3.54 -4.42 9.51
C MET A 72 -4.85 -4.41 10.27
N ALA A 73 -4.77 -4.83 11.53
CA ALA A 73 -5.88 -4.82 12.47
C ALA A 73 -6.08 -3.42 13.08
N GLU A 74 -6.89 -3.35 14.13
CA GLU A 74 -7.19 -2.09 14.81
C GLU A 74 -6.01 -1.54 15.61
N ASN A 75 -6.00 -0.23 15.83
CA ASN A 75 -4.94 0.48 16.55
C ASN A 75 -3.55 0.19 15.95
N GLY A 76 -3.46 0.28 14.63
CA GLY A 76 -2.23 0.07 13.88
C GLY A 76 -1.82 1.30 13.10
N GLU A 77 -0.53 1.46 12.92
CA GLU A 77 0.05 2.54 12.13
C GLU A 77 1.21 2.00 11.29
N MET A 78 1.19 2.29 10.00
CA MET A 78 2.24 1.92 9.06
C MET A 78 2.53 3.04 8.07
N VAL A 79 3.73 3.02 7.53
CA VAL A 79 4.23 3.94 6.51
C VAL A 79 4.73 3.11 5.33
N LEU A 80 4.27 3.48 4.15
CA LEU A 80 4.69 2.92 2.88
C LEU A 80 5.92 3.71 2.40
N ASP A 81 7.11 3.38 2.89
CA ASP A 81 8.33 4.12 2.57
C ASP A 81 8.71 4.00 1.08
N GLU A 82 8.74 2.78 0.57
CA GLU A 82 9.12 2.49 -0.81
C GLU A 82 8.36 1.30 -1.36
N ALA A 83 7.88 1.42 -2.59
CA ALA A 83 7.31 0.30 -3.31
C ALA A 83 7.51 0.51 -4.80
N ILE A 84 8.51 -0.15 -5.34
CA ILE A 84 8.87 -0.17 -6.75
C ILE A 84 8.58 -1.58 -7.24
N TYR A 85 7.80 -1.70 -8.30
CA TYR A 85 7.54 -2.97 -8.96
C TYR A 85 7.69 -2.82 -10.46
N ASP A 86 8.52 -3.68 -11.04
CA ASP A 86 8.71 -3.80 -12.48
C ASP A 86 8.04 -5.10 -12.94
N ALA A 87 6.93 -4.96 -13.68
CA ALA A 87 6.19 -6.11 -14.21
C ALA A 87 6.86 -6.77 -15.41
N GLU A 88 7.79 -6.09 -16.10
CA GLU A 88 8.54 -6.67 -17.22
C GLU A 88 9.67 -7.57 -16.71
N ALA A 89 10.34 -7.13 -15.64
CA ALA A 89 11.42 -7.89 -15.00
C ALA A 89 10.94 -8.82 -13.87
N GLU A 90 9.69 -8.69 -13.43
CA GLU A 90 9.14 -9.33 -12.22
C GLU A 90 9.96 -9.04 -10.94
N THR A 91 10.76 -7.97 -10.96
CA THR A 91 11.62 -7.53 -9.86
C THR A 91 11.11 -6.23 -9.25
N GLY A 92 11.53 -5.92 -8.03
CA GLY A 92 11.11 -4.68 -7.38
C GLY A 92 11.83 -4.46 -6.06
N SER A 93 11.34 -3.50 -5.29
CA SER A 93 11.76 -3.25 -3.91
C SER A 93 10.57 -2.71 -3.13
N MET A 94 10.27 -3.33 -2.00
CA MET A 94 9.17 -2.94 -1.11
C MET A 94 9.72 -2.74 0.29
N GLN A 95 9.58 -1.52 0.81
CA GLN A 95 9.92 -1.16 2.17
C GLN A 95 8.67 -0.62 2.87
N ILE A 96 8.27 -1.30 3.92
CA ILE A 96 7.12 -0.92 4.74
C ILE A 96 7.60 -0.78 6.18
N SER A 97 7.39 0.39 6.78
CA SER A 97 7.65 0.59 8.21
C SER A 97 6.35 0.51 8.99
N VAL A 98 6.19 -0.51 9.82
CA VAL A 98 5.07 -0.63 10.72
C VAL A 98 5.48 -0.02 12.05
N LEU A 99 4.82 1.06 12.48
CA LEU A 99 5.15 1.72 13.74
C LEU A 99 4.54 0.98 14.93
N HIS A 100 3.30 0.52 14.82
CA HIS A 100 2.68 -0.31 15.84
C HIS A 100 1.42 -1.00 15.31
N GLY A 101 0.89 -1.93 16.12
CA GLY A 101 -0.33 -2.66 15.81
C GLY A 101 -0.08 -4.11 15.41
N VAL A 102 -1.17 -4.81 15.08
CA VAL A 102 -1.14 -6.19 14.62
C VAL A 102 -1.31 -6.20 13.11
N PHE A 103 -0.41 -6.87 12.41
CA PHE A 103 -0.45 -6.96 10.96
C PHE A 103 -0.12 -8.38 10.48
N THR A 104 -0.57 -8.67 9.27
CA THR A 104 -0.27 -9.89 8.53
C THR A 104 0.19 -9.49 7.15
N VAL A 105 1.30 -10.09 6.70
CA VAL A 105 1.83 -9.88 5.37
C VAL A 105 1.87 -11.21 4.63
N VAL A 106 1.41 -11.18 3.38
CA VAL A 106 1.51 -12.28 2.43
C VAL A 106 2.40 -11.80 1.29
N SER A 107 3.58 -12.40 1.21
CA SER A 107 4.59 -12.11 0.20
C SER A 107 4.08 -12.45 -1.21
N GLY A 108 4.18 -11.48 -2.11
CA GLY A 108 3.82 -11.58 -3.52
C GLY A 108 4.94 -12.12 -4.40
N LEU A 109 5.00 -11.64 -5.64
CA LEU A 109 5.98 -12.06 -6.64
C LEU A 109 7.39 -11.51 -6.35
N ILE A 110 7.52 -10.25 -5.87
CA ILE A 110 8.82 -9.64 -5.61
C ILE A 110 9.62 -10.49 -4.62
N ALA A 111 9.02 -10.81 -3.47
CA ALA A 111 9.64 -11.62 -2.43
C ALA A 111 9.92 -13.08 -2.85
N LYS A 112 9.27 -13.58 -3.91
CA LYS A 112 9.58 -14.90 -4.49
C LYS A 112 10.81 -14.85 -5.40
N VAL A 113 10.99 -13.75 -6.13
CA VAL A 113 12.15 -13.54 -7.02
C VAL A 113 13.37 -13.17 -6.19
N ASP A 114 13.21 -12.22 -5.28
CA ASP A 114 14.25 -11.75 -4.37
C ASP A 114 13.65 -11.55 -2.95
N PRO A 115 13.98 -12.42 -1.98
CA PRO A 115 13.48 -12.28 -0.61
C PRO A 115 14.05 -11.04 0.10
N ASP A 116 15.19 -10.50 -0.32
CA ASP A 116 15.78 -9.28 0.23
C ASP A 116 15.12 -8.01 -0.34
N ALA A 117 14.35 -8.13 -1.42
CA ALA A 117 13.61 -7.03 -2.01
C ALA A 117 12.37 -6.61 -1.20
N MET A 118 11.92 -7.40 -0.22
CA MET A 118 10.80 -7.05 0.65
C MET A 118 11.26 -6.88 2.10
N VAL A 119 11.29 -5.64 2.57
CA VAL A 119 11.73 -5.28 3.91
C VAL A 119 10.56 -4.71 4.71
N VAL A 120 10.22 -5.36 5.82
CA VAL A 120 9.24 -4.86 6.78
C VAL A 120 9.98 -4.43 8.04
N LYS A 121 9.98 -3.14 8.34
CA LYS A 121 10.59 -2.59 9.56
C LYS A 121 9.54 -2.54 10.66
N THR A 122 9.80 -3.19 11.78
CA THR A 122 9.01 -3.10 13.01
C THR A 122 9.87 -2.57 14.15
N PRO A 123 9.36 -1.71 15.04
CA PRO A 123 10.12 -1.24 16.19
C PRO A 123 10.36 -2.31 17.24
N VAL A 124 9.68 -3.46 17.12
CA VAL A 124 9.99 -4.66 17.89
C VAL A 124 10.86 -5.59 17.05
N ALA A 125 12.16 -5.59 17.37
CA ALA A 125 13.24 -6.55 17.09
C ALA A 125 13.38 -7.16 15.68
#